data_AF-A0A519W653-F1
#
_entry.id   AF-A0A519W653-F1
#
_cell.length_a   1.000
_cell.length_b   1.000
_cell.length_c   1.000
_cell.angle_alpha   90.00
_cell.angle_beta   90.00
_cell.angle_gamma   90.00
#
_symmetry.space_group_name_H-M   'P 1'
#
loop_
_entity.id
_entity.type
_entity.pdbx_description
1 polymer ?
#
loop_
_entity_poly.entity_id
_entity_poly.type
_entity_poly.pdbx_seq_one_letter_code
_entity_poly.pdbx_strand_id
1 'polypeptide(L)'
;KDIFHSCRAYEITSGAGRTFNFDDCHFGYRDSIFKNELKNRYIITSVSFRLSKTARLNTQYGAIQDELSKRNINHPGIADVSSVVAHIRVSKLPDPSTIGNAGSFFKNPVIDQQQFQQLSAQFPDVVNFPVGSGKVKIAAGWLIEQCGFKGKVVGNTGTWKNQALVLVNHGGATGHEVYSFSEHIIEDVDAKFNIRLEREVNIL
;
A
#
# COMPACT_ATOMS: atom_id res chain seq x y z
N LYS A 1 -0.21 3.73 12.31
CA LYS A 1 -0.06 3.40 13.74
C LYS A 1 0.43 4.58 14.57
N ASP A 2 1.21 5.49 13.98
CA ASP A 2 1.93 6.60 14.63
C ASP A 2 1.09 7.55 15.50
N ILE A 3 -0.20 7.72 15.16
CA ILE A 3 -1.15 8.55 15.92
C ILE A 3 -2.34 7.76 16.48
N PHE A 4 -2.29 6.43 16.40
CA PHE A 4 -3.36 5.58 16.94
C PHE A 4 -3.34 5.65 18.47
N HIS A 5 -4.51 5.85 19.07
CA HIS A 5 -4.67 5.80 20.52
C HIS A 5 -5.35 4.50 20.94
N SER A 6 -6.56 4.27 20.42
CA SER A 6 -7.36 3.07 20.73
C SER A 6 -8.46 2.86 19.69
N CYS A 7 -9.06 1.67 19.66
CA CYS A 7 -10.32 1.43 18.95
C CYS A 7 -11.30 0.65 19.83
N ARG A 8 -12.60 0.88 19.61
CA ARG A 8 -13.68 0.07 20.18
C ARG A 8 -14.10 -0.96 19.14
N ALA A 9 -14.23 -2.20 19.56
CA ALA A 9 -14.74 -3.27 18.72
C ALA A 9 -15.68 -4.20 19.51
N TYR A 10 -16.55 -4.89 18.80
CA TYR A 10 -17.49 -5.86 19.37
C TYR A 10 -17.19 -7.25 18.80
N GLU A 11 -17.06 -8.24 19.68
CA GLU A 11 -16.91 -9.63 19.24
C GLU A 11 -18.24 -10.11 18.65
N ILE A 12 -18.19 -10.69 17.46
CA ILE A 12 -19.37 -11.06 16.67
C ILE A 12 -20.20 -12.12 17.39
N THR A 13 -19.56 -13.10 18.03
CA THR A 13 -20.23 -14.25 18.65
C THR A 13 -20.93 -13.90 19.96
N SER A 14 -20.32 -13.03 20.77
CA SER A 14 -20.81 -12.72 22.12
C SER A 14 -21.52 -11.37 22.22
N GLY A 15 -21.33 -10.48 21.23
CA GLY A 15 -21.74 -9.08 21.34
C GLY A 15 -20.97 -8.31 22.41
N ALA A 16 -19.92 -8.90 23.01
CA ALA A 16 -19.14 -8.23 24.03
C ALA A 16 -18.24 -7.18 23.40
N GLY A 17 -18.34 -5.95 23.89
CA GLY A 17 -17.48 -4.88 23.43
C GLY A 17 -16.14 -4.86 24.17
N ARG A 18 -15.05 -4.76 23.42
CA ARG A 18 -13.66 -4.62 23.89
C ARG A 18 -13.02 -3.36 23.34
N THR A 19 -12.18 -2.72 24.14
CA THR A 19 -11.29 -1.64 23.69
C THR A 19 -9.90 -2.23 23.44
N PHE A 20 -9.32 -1.92 22.29
CA PHE A 20 -7.97 -2.31 21.91
C PHE A 20 -7.08 -1.08 21.92
N ASN A 21 -6.01 -1.13 22.69
CA ASN A 21 -4.97 -0.09 22.72
C ASN A 21 -3.88 -0.41 21.69
N PHE A 22 -2.85 0.44 21.60
CA PHE A 22 -1.78 0.27 20.61
C PHE A 22 -1.14 -1.13 20.67
N ASP A 23 -0.79 -1.58 21.88
CA ASP A 23 -0.12 -2.87 22.08
C ASP A 23 -1.04 -4.05 21.75
N ASP A 24 -2.34 -3.97 22.02
CA ASP A 24 -3.30 -5.04 21.67
C ASP A 24 -3.42 -5.25 20.15
N CYS A 25 -3.20 -4.19 19.36
CA CYS A 25 -3.45 -4.21 17.92
C CYS A 25 -2.35 -4.90 17.10
N HIS A 26 -1.17 -5.12 17.68
CA HIS A 26 0.00 -5.73 17.01
C HIS A 26 0.28 -5.12 15.61
N PHE A 27 0.33 -3.79 15.50
CA PHE A 27 0.44 -3.13 14.19
C PHE A 27 1.77 -3.41 13.46
N GLY A 28 1.66 -4.05 12.29
CA GLY A 28 2.72 -4.25 11.31
C GLY A 28 2.57 -3.40 10.05
N TYR A 29 3.45 -3.60 9.08
CA TYR A 29 3.29 -2.99 7.76
C TYR A 29 2.11 -3.65 7.03
N ARG A 30 1.03 -2.87 6.81
CA ARG A 30 -0.24 -3.36 6.24
C ARG A 30 -0.84 -4.54 7.03
N ASP A 31 -0.59 -4.58 8.33
CA ASP A 31 -0.94 -5.70 9.17
C ASP A 31 -1.37 -5.30 10.58
N SER A 32 -2.18 -6.15 11.22
CA SER A 32 -2.66 -6.00 12.59
C SER A 32 -3.27 -7.31 13.07
N ILE A 33 -3.51 -7.43 14.38
CA ILE A 33 -4.22 -8.56 14.98
C ILE A 33 -5.58 -8.88 14.30
N PHE A 34 -6.26 -7.84 13.79
CA PHE A 34 -7.56 -7.97 13.11
C PHE A 34 -7.47 -8.60 11.70
N LYS A 35 -6.26 -8.66 11.12
CA LYS A 35 -6.00 -9.37 9.85
C LYS A 35 -5.53 -10.81 10.07
N ASN A 36 -5.16 -11.16 11.30
CA ASN A 36 -4.55 -12.43 11.68
C ASN A 36 -5.41 -13.14 12.74
N GLU A 37 -5.00 -13.17 14.00
CA GLU A 37 -5.59 -13.96 15.09
C GLU A 37 -7.06 -13.63 15.36
N LEU A 38 -7.45 -12.38 15.10
CA LEU A 38 -8.82 -11.89 15.29
C LEU A 38 -9.58 -11.66 13.99
N LYS A 39 -9.08 -12.19 12.86
CA LYS A 39 -9.76 -12.11 11.57
C LYS A 39 -11.17 -12.69 11.67
N ASN A 40 -12.16 -11.95 11.18
CA ASN A 40 -13.58 -12.30 11.20
C ASN A 40 -14.18 -12.53 12.60
N ARG A 41 -13.53 -12.04 13.67
CA ARG A 41 -14.03 -12.20 15.04
C ARG A 41 -14.62 -10.92 15.64
N TYR A 42 -14.11 -9.76 15.22
CA TYR A 42 -14.48 -8.47 15.80
C TYR A 42 -14.95 -7.49 14.71
N ILE A 43 -15.92 -6.65 15.05
CA ILE A 43 -16.34 -5.48 14.26
C ILE A 43 -15.84 -4.22 14.97
N ILE A 44 -14.94 -3.48 14.32
CA ILE A 44 -14.47 -2.18 14.82
C ILE A 44 -15.58 -1.14 14.60
N THR A 45 -15.99 -0.45 15.66
CA THR A 45 -17.09 0.54 15.61
C THR A 45 -16.62 1.98 15.83
N SER A 46 -15.46 2.19 16.46
CA SER A 46 -14.85 3.51 16.55
C SER A 46 -13.33 3.44 16.67
N VAL A 47 -12.65 4.49 16.23
CA VAL A 47 -11.20 4.65 16.32
C VAL A 47 -10.88 6.03 16.90
N SER A 48 -10.01 6.06 17.90
CA SER A 48 -9.48 7.27 18.52
C SER A 48 -8.05 7.51 18.09
N PHE A 49 -7.75 8.75 17.70
CA PHE A 49 -6.41 9.18 17.31
C PHE A 49 -5.92 10.28 18.25
N ARG A 50 -4.63 10.26 18.58
CA ARG A 50 -3.96 11.30 19.37
C ARG A 50 -3.15 12.20 18.44
N LEU A 51 -3.65 13.42 18.24
CA LEU A 51 -3.00 14.43 17.38
C LEU A 51 -2.17 15.42 18.22
N SER A 52 -1.17 16.01 17.59
CA SER A 52 -0.36 17.08 18.18
C SER A 52 -0.93 18.45 17.81
N LYS A 53 -0.97 19.39 18.76
CA LYS A 53 -1.27 20.82 18.49
C LYS A 53 -0.11 21.53 17.80
N THR A 54 1.10 21.00 17.92
CA THR A 54 2.30 21.50 17.25
C THR A 54 2.57 20.64 16.02
N ALA A 55 2.59 21.26 14.84
CA ALA A 55 2.83 20.56 13.59
C ALA A 55 4.26 19.97 13.56
N ARG A 56 4.35 18.69 13.17
CA ARG A 56 5.62 18.02 12.83
C ARG A 56 5.45 17.43 11.45
N LEU A 57 5.89 18.16 10.43
CA LEU A 57 5.68 17.78 9.05
C LEU A 57 6.65 16.66 8.66
N ASN A 58 6.13 15.65 7.98
CA ASN A 58 6.95 14.64 7.32
C ASN A 58 6.84 14.83 5.81
N THR A 59 7.84 15.49 5.24
CA THR A 59 7.97 15.75 3.80
C THR A 59 9.10 14.92 3.20
N GLN A 60 9.53 13.82 3.84
CA GLN A 60 10.69 13.02 3.38
C GLN A 60 10.42 12.25 2.08
N TYR A 61 9.15 12.08 1.70
CA TYR A 61 8.81 11.41 0.46
C TYR A 61 9.08 12.34 -0.74
N GLY A 62 10.01 11.94 -1.63
CA GLY A 62 10.50 12.79 -2.72
C GLY A 62 9.40 13.46 -3.54
N ALA A 63 8.33 12.74 -3.90
CA ALA A 63 7.23 13.33 -4.66
C ALA A 63 6.53 14.49 -3.96
N ILE A 64 6.53 14.53 -2.62
CA ILE A 64 6.00 15.68 -1.85
C ILE A 64 6.95 16.87 -1.98
N GLN A 65 8.26 16.65 -1.87
CA GLN A 65 9.26 17.71 -2.02
C GLN A 65 9.23 18.30 -3.43
N ASP A 66 9.20 17.45 -4.45
CA ASP A 66 9.13 17.86 -5.85
C ASP A 66 7.92 18.77 -6.10
N GLU A 67 6.75 18.39 -5.57
CA GLU A 67 5.51 19.13 -5.75
C GLU A 67 5.49 20.44 -4.93
N LEU A 68 6.05 20.44 -3.72
CA LEU A 68 6.23 21.67 -2.94
C LEU A 68 7.15 22.66 -3.66
N SER A 69 8.27 22.18 -4.21
CA SER A 69 9.20 22.99 -4.99
C SER A 69 8.56 23.54 -6.27
N LYS A 70 7.79 22.72 -7.00
CA LYS A 70 7.03 23.19 -8.19
C LYS A 70 6.04 24.30 -7.86
N ARG A 71 5.47 24.30 -6.65
CA ARG A 71 4.54 25.33 -6.17
C ARG A 71 5.24 26.52 -5.50
N ASN A 72 6.57 26.53 -5.44
CA ASN A 72 7.37 27.54 -4.74
C ASN A 72 7.03 27.67 -3.24
N ILE A 73 6.68 26.56 -2.58
CA ILE A 73 6.36 26.51 -1.15
C ILE A 73 7.60 26.05 -0.36
N ASN A 74 8.35 27.01 0.19
CA ASN A 74 9.58 26.73 0.95
C ASN A 74 9.33 26.45 2.44
N HIS A 75 8.22 26.95 2.99
CA HIS A 75 7.83 26.79 4.40
C HIS A 75 6.38 26.29 4.48
N PRO A 76 6.13 25.00 4.15
CA PRO A 76 4.78 24.48 4.13
C PRO A 76 4.17 24.44 5.53
N GLY A 77 2.87 24.69 5.62
CA GLY A 77 2.02 24.31 6.74
C GLY A 77 1.34 22.94 6.53
N ILE A 78 0.54 22.50 7.50
CA ILE A 78 -0.21 21.22 7.40
C ILE A 78 -1.20 21.20 6.23
N ALA A 79 -1.79 22.35 5.89
CA ALA A 79 -2.72 22.48 4.77
C ALA A 79 -2.02 22.31 3.42
N ASP A 80 -0.81 22.86 3.27
CA ASP A 80 0.00 22.73 2.06
C ASP A 80 0.38 21.27 1.83
N VAL A 81 0.87 20.58 2.87
CA VAL A 81 1.21 19.15 2.80
C VAL A 81 -0.02 18.33 2.43
N SER A 82 -1.19 18.61 3.04
CA SER A 82 -2.44 17.92 2.71
C SER A 82 -2.84 18.13 1.24
N SER A 83 -2.76 19.36 0.74
CA SER A 83 -3.09 19.72 -0.66
C SER A 83 -2.13 19.05 -1.65
N VAL A 84 -0.83 19.06 -1.36
CA VAL A 84 0.20 18.41 -2.17
C VAL A 84 -0.03 16.90 -2.22
N VAL A 85 -0.27 16.26 -1.07
CA VAL A 85 -0.56 14.81 -1.03
C VAL A 85 -1.83 14.48 -1.80
N ALA A 86 -2.89 15.27 -1.67
CA ALA A 86 -4.13 15.08 -2.42
C ALA A 86 -3.89 15.17 -3.93
N HIS A 87 -3.14 16.17 -4.39
CA HIS A 87 -2.80 16.34 -5.81
C HIS A 87 -1.99 15.16 -6.36
N ILE A 88 -0.93 14.74 -5.66
CA ILE A 88 -0.11 13.58 -6.05
C ILE A 88 -0.94 12.30 -6.14
N ARG A 89 -1.92 12.14 -5.25
CA ARG A 89 -2.82 10.98 -5.28
C ARG A 89 -3.72 11.01 -6.50
N VAL A 90 -4.36 12.13 -6.81
CA VAL A 90 -5.24 12.29 -7.98
C VAL A 90 -4.46 12.06 -9.29
N SER A 91 -3.20 12.49 -9.37
CA SER A 91 -2.41 12.30 -10.60
C SER A 91 -2.01 10.84 -10.85
N LYS A 92 -1.88 10.02 -9.80
CA LYS A 92 -1.36 8.64 -9.87
C LYS A 92 -2.44 7.57 -9.72
N LEU A 93 -3.46 7.80 -8.91
CA LEU A 93 -4.47 6.81 -8.55
C LEU A 93 -5.75 7.06 -9.35
N PRO A 94 -6.35 6.02 -9.94
CA PRO A 94 -7.64 6.15 -10.58
C PRO A 94 -8.75 6.33 -9.54
N ASP A 95 -9.71 7.21 -9.83
CA ASP A 95 -10.91 7.36 -9.01
C ASP A 95 -11.82 6.13 -9.17
N PRO A 96 -12.12 5.37 -8.09
CA PRO A 96 -12.98 4.19 -8.15
C PRO A 96 -14.39 4.46 -8.69
N SER A 97 -14.89 5.70 -8.62
CA SER A 97 -16.18 6.08 -9.21
C SER A 97 -16.15 6.12 -10.74
N THR A 98 -14.95 6.20 -11.34
CA THR A 98 -14.74 6.25 -12.79
C THR A 98 -14.23 4.94 -13.37
N ILE A 99 -13.38 4.21 -12.63
CA ILE A 99 -12.84 2.93 -13.03
C ILE A 99 -12.61 2.07 -11.79
N GLY A 100 -13.27 0.91 -11.76
CA GLY A 100 -13.28 0.05 -10.57
C GLY A 100 -11.86 -0.37 -10.18
N ASN A 101 -11.47 -0.12 -8.94
CA ASN A 101 -10.17 -0.50 -8.39
C ASN A 101 -10.23 -0.57 -6.86
N ALA A 102 -9.25 -1.25 -6.26
CA ALA A 102 -9.12 -1.38 -4.81
C ALA A 102 -7.83 -0.69 -4.27
N GLY A 103 -7.33 0.32 -4.99
CA GLY A 103 -6.04 0.93 -4.70
C GLY A 103 -4.87 0.01 -5.06
N SER A 104 -3.76 0.12 -4.30
CA SER A 104 -2.61 -0.76 -4.50
C SER A 104 -3.01 -2.21 -4.16
N PHE A 105 -2.89 -3.09 -5.15
CA PHE A 105 -3.34 -4.47 -5.06
C PHE A 105 -2.35 -5.36 -4.31
N PHE A 106 -1.05 -4.99 -4.33
CA PHE A 106 0.03 -5.73 -3.68
C PHE A 106 0.73 -4.87 -2.62
N LYS A 107 1.21 -5.53 -1.56
CA LYS A 107 2.14 -4.94 -0.60
C LYS A 107 3.53 -4.81 -1.23
N ASN A 108 4.32 -3.86 -0.73
CA ASN A 108 5.75 -3.84 -1.04
C ASN A 108 6.46 -4.96 -0.28
N PRO A 109 7.14 -5.91 -0.96
CA PRO A 109 7.84 -6.99 -0.29
C PRO A 109 8.99 -6.44 0.56
N VAL A 110 9.25 -7.11 1.68
CA VAL A 110 10.37 -6.81 2.57
C VAL A 110 11.30 -8.00 2.56
N ILE A 111 12.51 -7.80 2.07
CA ILE A 111 13.55 -8.82 1.91
C ILE A 111 14.72 -8.53 2.85
N ASP A 112 15.56 -9.53 3.10
CA ASP A 112 16.79 -9.32 3.85
C ASP A 112 17.88 -8.62 3.02
N GLN A 113 18.94 -8.17 3.71
CA GLN A 113 20.05 -7.47 3.09
C GLN A 113 20.81 -8.33 2.07
N GLN A 114 20.88 -9.65 2.28
CA GLN A 114 21.62 -10.56 1.40
C GLN A 114 20.89 -10.74 0.06
N GLN A 115 19.58 -11.00 0.11
CA GLN A 115 18.72 -11.07 -1.06
C GLN A 115 18.70 -9.73 -1.80
N PHE A 116 18.68 -8.60 -1.06
CA PHE A 116 18.76 -7.28 -1.68
C PHE A 116 20.08 -7.04 -2.43
N GLN A 117 21.22 -7.47 -1.89
CA GLN A 117 22.51 -7.34 -2.58
C GLN A 117 22.54 -8.14 -3.89
N GLN A 118 21.95 -9.33 -3.91
CA GLN A 118 21.83 -10.14 -5.13
C GLN A 118 20.92 -9.46 -6.16
N LEU A 119 19.79 -8.93 -5.70
CA LEU A 119 18.83 -8.22 -6.55
C LEU A 119 19.45 -6.95 -7.15
N SER A 120 20.09 -6.11 -6.34
CA SER A 120 20.65 -4.83 -6.78
C SER A 120 21.85 -5.00 -7.71
N ALA A 121 22.61 -6.09 -7.58
CA ALA A 121 23.69 -6.42 -8.52
C ALA A 121 23.14 -6.70 -9.94
N GLN A 122 21.98 -7.35 -10.05
CA GLN A 122 21.33 -7.64 -11.33
C GLN A 122 20.47 -6.47 -11.83
N PHE A 123 19.89 -5.70 -10.90
CA PHE A 123 19.00 -4.59 -11.18
C PHE A 123 19.42 -3.34 -10.39
N PRO A 124 20.42 -2.59 -10.86
CA PRO A 124 20.97 -1.44 -10.14
C PRO A 124 19.96 -0.33 -9.85
N ASP A 125 18.96 -0.17 -10.71
CA ASP A 125 17.91 0.85 -10.60
C ASP A 125 16.72 0.42 -9.74
N VAL A 126 16.83 -0.69 -8.99
CA VAL A 126 15.74 -1.18 -8.14
C VAL A 126 15.33 -0.13 -7.09
N VAL A 127 14.06 0.28 -7.15
CA VAL A 127 13.52 1.24 -6.18
C VAL A 127 13.29 0.54 -4.85
N ASN A 128 13.99 1.00 -3.81
CA ASN A 128 14.00 0.37 -2.51
C ASN A 128 13.97 1.41 -1.37
N PHE A 129 13.59 0.94 -0.19
CA PHE A 129 13.53 1.75 1.03
C PHE A 129 14.08 0.93 2.20
N PRO A 130 15.16 1.38 2.88
CA PRO A 130 15.61 0.76 4.11
C PRO A 130 14.50 0.81 5.17
N VAL A 131 14.25 -0.30 5.86
CA VAL A 131 13.22 -0.38 6.92
C VAL A 131 13.78 -0.74 8.30
N GLY A 132 15.11 -0.73 8.43
CA GLY A 132 15.82 -1.07 9.66
C GLY A 132 16.07 -2.57 9.84
N SER A 133 16.86 -2.93 10.84
CA SER A 133 17.14 -4.33 11.23
C SER A 133 17.64 -5.23 10.09
N GLY A 134 18.45 -4.69 9.17
CA GLY A 134 18.99 -5.44 8.03
C GLY A 134 17.94 -5.87 7.00
N LYS A 135 16.77 -5.23 6.99
CA LYS A 135 15.70 -5.48 6.00
C LYS A 135 15.54 -4.30 5.05
N VAL A 136 15.18 -4.62 3.82
CA VAL A 136 14.98 -3.66 2.73
C VAL A 136 13.60 -3.90 2.13
N LYS A 137 12.82 -2.84 1.97
CA LYS A 137 11.51 -2.87 1.33
C LYS A 137 11.64 -2.50 -0.13
N ILE A 138 11.20 -3.36 -1.03
CA ILE A 138 11.27 -3.14 -2.47
C ILE A 138 9.95 -2.57 -2.98
N ALA A 139 10.00 -1.59 -3.88
CA ALA A 139 8.79 -1.05 -4.49
C ALA A 139 8.18 -2.09 -5.43
N ALA A 140 7.05 -2.68 -5.04
CA ALA A 140 6.34 -3.67 -5.85
C ALA A 140 5.88 -3.07 -7.20
N GLY A 141 5.53 -1.78 -7.24
CA GLY A 141 5.21 -1.11 -8.51
C GLY A 141 6.37 -1.12 -9.51
N TRP A 142 7.61 -1.01 -9.03
CA TRP A 142 8.80 -1.12 -9.88
C TRP A 142 8.96 -2.56 -10.40
N LEU A 143 8.82 -3.57 -9.54
CA LEU A 143 8.90 -4.99 -9.94
C LEU A 143 7.86 -5.32 -11.03
N ILE A 144 6.61 -4.91 -10.82
CA ILE A 144 5.50 -5.13 -11.76
C ILE A 144 5.75 -4.40 -13.09
N GLU A 145 6.26 -3.17 -13.04
CA GLU A 145 6.61 -2.41 -14.25
C GLU A 145 7.74 -3.07 -15.04
N GLN A 146 8.76 -3.60 -14.36
CA GLN A 146 9.85 -4.34 -15.01
C GLN A 146 9.42 -5.67 -15.62
N CYS A 147 8.30 -6.24 -15.18
CA CYS A 147 7.66 -7.38 -15.85
C CYS A 147 6.72 -6.94 -17.01
N GLY A 148 6.67 -5.65 -17.35
CA GLY A 148 5.89 -5.14 -18.49
C GLY A 148 4.39 -5.04 -18.22
N PHE A 149 3.96 -5.05 -16.96
CA PHE A 149 2.53 -5.03 -16.63
C PHE A 149 1.93 -3.63 -16.56
N LYS A 150 2.73 -2.56 -16.46
CA LYS A 150 2.22 -1.19 -16.32
C LYS A 150 1.37 -0.77 -17.52
N GLY A 151 0.10 -0.47 -17.29
CA GLY A 151 -0.86 -0.14 -18.34
C GLY A 151 -1.31 -1.32 -19.20
N LYS A 152 -0.88 -2.56 -18.88
CA LYS A 152 -1.29 -3.78 -19.59
C LYS A 152 -2.77 -4.06 -19.33
N VAL A 153 -3.49 -4.40 -20.39
CA VAL A 153 -4.91 -4.79 -20.36
C VAL A 153 -5.03 -6.24 -20.82
N VAL A 154 -5.79 -7.04 -20.09
CA VAL A 154 -6.08 -8.45 -20.39
C VAL A 154 -7.57 -8.69 -20.13
N GLY A 155 -8.33 -8.95 -21.20
CA GLY A 155 -9.79 -9.02 -21.12
C GLY A 155 -10.35 -7.69 -20.58
N ASN A 156 -11.15 -7.78 -19.51
CA ASN A 156 -11.77 -6.62 -18.88
C ASN A 156 -10.94 -6.01 -17.74
N THR A 157 -9.78 -6.58 -17.41
CA THR A 157 -8.90 -6.10 -16.32
C THR A 157 -7.53 -5.67 -16.83
N GLY A 158 -6.70 -5.14 -15.95
CA GLY A 158 -5.37 -4.64 -16.28
C GLY A 158 -4.73 -3.91 -15.11
N THR A 159 -3.56 -3.34 -15.33
CA THR A 159 -2.99 -2.37 -14.38
C THR A 159 -3.20 -0.93 -14.85
N TRP A 160 -3.25 0.00 -13.90
CA TRP A 160 -3.39 1.41 -14.22
C TRP A 160 -2.13 1.97 -14.86
N LYS A 161 -2.30 2.69 -15.99
CA LYS A 161 -1.20 3.28 -16.78
C LYS A 161 -0.25 4.18 -15.98
N ASN A 162 -0.75 4.87 -14.94
CA ASN A 162 0.05 5.78 -14.12
C ASN A 162 0.60 5.11 -12.85
N GLN A 163 0.16 3.89 -12.52
CA GLN A 163 0.56 3.19 -11.30
C GLN A 163 0.38 1.67 -11.45
N ALA A 164 1.48 0.95 -11.67
CA ALA A 164 1.50 -0.50 -11.91
C ALA A 164 0.94 -1.33 -10.73
N LEU A 165 0.94 -0.77 -9.52
CA LEU A 165 0.36 -1.42 -8.33
C LEU A 165 -1.17 -1.51 -8.34
N VAL A 166 -1.86 -0.71 -9.17
CA VAL A 166 -3.32 -0.63 -9.13
C VAL A 166 -3.88 -1.50 -10.23
N LEU A 167 -4.60 -2.56 -9.86
CA LEU A 167 -5.42 -3.32 -10.80
C LEU A 167 -6.75 -2.60 -11.02
N VAL A 168 -7.21 -2.61 -12.27
CA VAL A 168 -8.42 -1.90 -12.70
C VAL A 168 -9.41 -2.83 -13.38
N ASN A 169 -10.69 -2.47 -13.26
CA ASN A 169 -11.80 -3.04 -13.99
C ASN A 169 -12.22 -2.05 -15.08
N HIS A 170 -11.95 -2.37 -16.33
CA HIS A 170 -12.32 -1.56 -17.50
C HIS A 170 -13.82 -1.61 -17.86
N GLY A 171 -14.61 -2.34 -17.06
CA GLY A 171 -16.03 -2.61 -17.27
C GLY A 171 -16.23 -4.12 -17.45
N GLY A 172 -17.04 -4.73 -16.58
CA GLY A 172 -17.40 -6.14 -16.70
C GLY A 172 -16.33 -7.16 -16.25
N ALA A 173 -15.21 -6.74 -15.66
CA ALA A 173 -14.25 -7.69 -15.09
C ALA A 173 -14.87 -8.47 -13.94
N THR A 174 -14.78 -9.79 -14.02
CA THR A 174 -15.17 -10.70 -12.94
C THR A 174 -14.10 -10.75 -11.86
N GLY A 175 -14.48 -11.15 -10.64
CA GLY A 175 -13.51 -11.38 -9.56
C GLY A 175 -12.45 -12.43 -9.92
N HIS A 176 -12.84 -13.44 -10.71
CA HIS A 176 -11.92 -14.46 -11.21
C HIS A 176 -10.90 -13.90 -12.20
N GLU A 177 -11.31 -13.05 -13.15
CA GLU A 177 -10.37 -12.38 -14.06
C GLU A 177 -9.33 -11.53 -13.30
N VAL A 178 -9.79 -10.75 -12.32
CA VAL A 178 -8.90 -9.93 -11.48
C VAL A 178 -7.95 -10.82 -10.66
N TYR A 179 -8.46 -11.90 -10.08
CA TYR A 179 -7.66 -12.86 -9.32
C TYR A 179 -6.59 -13.50 -10.21
N SER A 180 -6.98 -14.09 -11.34
CA SER A 180 -6.06 -14.77 -12.27
C SER A 180 -5.02 -13.81 -12.84
N PHE A 181 -5.41 -12.58 -13.21
CA PHE A 181 -4.45 -11.56 -13.64
C PHE A 181 -3.44 -11.22 -12.53
N SER A 182 -3.90 -11.12 -11.28
CA SER A 182 -2.99 -10.89 -10.15
C SER A 182 -2.09 -12.09 -9.82
N GLU A 183 -2.52 -13.33 -10.08
CA GLU A 183 -1.65 -14.52 -9.97
C GLU A 183 -0.55 -14.48 -11.03
N HIS A 184 -0.88 -14.17 -12.29
CA HIS A 184 0.13 -14.05 -13.35
C HIS A 184 1.19 -12.98 -13.01
N ILE A 185 0.78 -11.86 -12.40
CA ILE A 185 1.74 -10.84 -11.92
C ILE A 185 2.64 -11.41 -10.83
N ILE A 186 2.10 -12.17 -9.87
CA ILE A 186 2.90 -12.80 -8.82
C ILE A 186 3.91 -13.78 -9.41
N GLU A 187 3.48 -14.63 -10.33
CA GLU A 187 4.32 -15.65 -10.98
C GLU A 187 5.46 -15.02 -11.79
N ASP A 188 5.17 -14.01 -12.61
CA ASP A 188 6.21 -13.33 -13.42
C ASP A 188 7.21 -12.57 -12.55
N VAL A 189 6.74 -11.92 -11.47
CA VAL A 189 7.63 -11.22 -10.54
C VAL A 189 8.49 -12.21 -9.75
N ASP A 190 7.92 -13.33 -9.30
CA ASP A 190 8.65 -14.38 -8.60
C ASP A 190 9.69 -15.04 -9.53
N ALA A 191 9.31 -15.39 -10.75
CA ALA A 191 10.22 -15.98 -11.73
C ALA A 191 11.37 -15.04 -12.11
N LYS A 192 11.12 -13.73 -12.23
CA LYS A 192 12.14 -12.75 -12.64
C LYS A 192 13.05 -12.28 -11.50
N PHE A 193 12.51 -12.12 -10.30
CA PHE A 193 13.22 -11.49 -9.19
C PHE A 193 13.45 -12.40 -7.99
N ASN A 194 12.89 -13.62 -8.00
CA ASN A 194 12.83 -14.50 -6.84
C ASN A 194 12.19 -13.80 -5.63
N ILE A 195 11.14 -13.02 -5.89
CA ILE A 195 10.37 -12.25 -4.89
C ILE A 195 8.88 -12.51 -5.14
N ARG A 196 8.24 -13.22 -4.21
CA ARG A 196 6.79 -13.43 -4.28
C ARG A 196 6.04 -12.22 -3.71
N LEU A 197 5.15 -11.63 -4.50
CA LEU A 197 4.28 -10.54 -4.05
C LEU A 197 3.13 -11.06 -3.19
N GLU A 198 2.76 -10.28 -2.18
CA GLU A 198 1.57 -10.53 -1.35
C GLU A 198 0.47 -9.53 -1.71
N ARG A 199 -0.77 -10.02 -1.89
CA ARG A 199 -1.93 -9.16 -2.09
C ARG A 199 -2.22 -8.33 -0.83
N GLU A 200 -2.53 -7.04 -1.02
CA GLU A 200 -2.98 -6.15 0.06
C GLU A 200 -4.50 -6.25 0.28
N VAL A 201 -5.24 -6.53 -0.80
CA VAL A 201 -6.70 -6.71 -0.81
C VAL A 201 -7.12 -8.01 -0.13
N ASN A 202 -8.33 -8.04 0.42
CA ASN A 202 -8.95 -9.28 0.89
C ASN A 202 -9.59 -10.01 -0.28
N ILE A 203 -9.27 -11.29 -0.43
CA ILE A 203 -9.99 -12.21 -1.31
C ILE A 203 -11.06 -12.92 -0.46
N LEU A 204 -12.31 -12.90 -0.94
CA LEU A 204 -13.49 -13.45 -0.26
C LEU A 204 -13.92 -14.77 -0.90
#